data_AF-A0A5H2PLP8-F1
#
_entry.id   AF-A0A5H2PLP8-F1
#
_cell.length_a   1.000
_cell.length_b   1.000
_cell.length_c   1.000
_cell.angle_alpha   90.00
_cell.angle_beta   90.00
_cell.angle_gamma   90.00
#
_symmetry.space_group_name_H-M   'P 1'
#
loop_
_entity.id
_entity.type
_entity.pdbx_description
1 polymer ?
#
loop_
_entity_poly.entity_id
_entity_poly.type
_entity_poly.pdbx_seq_one_letter_code
_entity_poly.pdbx_strand_id
1 'polypeptide(L)' 'MGFGDLSMAARLHPALSTIKVRGADIGKRTAQAVLERFESGTHDMPMRVGTGFSIIDRGRA' A
#
# COMPACT_ATOMS: atom_id res chain seq x y z
N MET A 1 3.94 -17.33 1.69
CA MET A 1 3.53 -16.05 1.07
C MET A 1 3.18 -15.04 2.16
N GLY A 2 3.62 -13.78 2.05
CA GLY A 2 3.40 -12.70 3.02
C GLY A 2 2.79 -11.42 2.41
N PHE A 3 2.75 -10.33 3.19
CA PHE A 3 2.17 -9.03 2.78
C PHE A 3 3.03 -7.84 3.24
N GLY A 4 2.99 -6.74 2.48
CA GLY A 4 3.61 -5.46 2.83
C GLY A 4 5.08 -5.31 2.44
N ASP A 5 5.73 -6.37 1.92
CA ASP A 5 7.15 -6.37 1.53
C ASP A 5 8.08 -5.72 2.56
N LEU A 6 7.94 -6.14 3.83
CA LEU A 6 8.76 -5.65 4.91
C LEU A 6 10.24 -5.87 4.62
N SER A 7 11.09 -4.98 5.12
CA SER A 7 12.53 -5.00 4.81
C SER A 7 13.20 -6.35 5.10
N MET A 8 12.72 -7.09 6.11
CA MET A 8 13.23 -8.40 6.50
C MET A 8 12.81 -9.55 5.57
N ALA A 9 11.77 -9.40 4.74
CA ALA A 9 11.20 -10.49 3.95
C ALA A 9 12.23 -11.15 3.00
N ALA A 10 13.15 -10.36 2.44
CA ALA A 10 14.23 -10.87 1.59
C ALA A 10 15.38 -11.54 2.36
N ARG A 11 15.45 -11.36 3.69
CA ARG A 11 16.54 -11.86 4.56
C ARG A 11 16.14 -13.09 5.38
N LEU A 12 14.89 -13.50 5.32
CA LEU A 12 14.44 -14.75 5.94
C LEU A 12 15.03 -15.95 5.19
N HIS A 13 15.12 -17.10 5.88
CA HIS A 13 15.51 -18.36 5.26
C HIS A 13 14.44 -19.44 5.52
N PRO A 14 13.66 -19.85 4.51
CA PRO A 14 13.68 -19.35 3.12
C PRO A 14 13.20 -17.90 3.01
N ALA A 15 13.58 -17.23 1.92
CA ALA A 15 13.13 -15.86 1.65
C ALA A 15 11.62 -15.83 1.41
N LEU A 16 10.93 -14.84 1.97
CA LEU A 16 9.47 -14.82 1.98
C LEU A 16 8.92 -14.05 0.77
N SER A 17 8.33 -14.77 -0.17
CA SER A 17 7.50 -14.20 -1.25
C SER A 17 6.34 -13.41 -0.66
N THR A 18 6.02 -12.23 -1.19
CA THR A 18 5.11 -11.28 -0.55
C THR A 18 4.37 -10.39 -1.55
N ILE A 19 3.22 -9.86 -1.15
CA ILE A 19 2.52 -8.80 -1.87
C ILE A 19 3.10 -7.45 -1.42
N LYS A 20 3.66 -6.69 -2.36
CA LYS A 20 4.10 -5.31 -2.14
C LYS A 20 2.99 -4.34 -2.48
N VAL A 21 2.45 -3.69 -1.46
CA VAL A 21 1.54 -2.56 -1.60
C VAL A 21 2.29 -1.26 -1.81
N ARG A 22 1.65 -0.29 -2.47
CA ARG A 22 2.21 1.06 -2.66
C ARG A 22 1.95 1.95 -1.45
N GLY A 23 2.51 1.59 -0.29
CA GLY A 23 2.27 2.28 0.99
C GLY A 23 2.52 3.78 0.96
N ALA A 24 3.58 4.22 0.29
CA ALA A 24 3.88 5.65 0.12
C ALA A 24 2.80 6.39 -0.70
N ASP A 25 2.29 5.77 -1.77
CA ASP A 25 1.23 6.35 -2.60
C ASP A 25 -0.11 6.38 -1.84
N ILE A 26 -0.41 5.33 -1.07
CA ILE A 26 -1.56 5.30 -0.15
C ILE A 26 -1.48 6.49 0.81
N GLY A 27 -0.35 6.66 1.52
CA GLY A 27 -0.18 7.75 2.47
C GLY A 27 -0.32 9.13 1.83
N LYS A 28 0.30 9.34 0.66
CA LYS A 28 0.21 10.59 -0.09
C LYS A 28 -1.23 10.91 -0.48
N ARG A 29 -1.94 9.98 -1.11
CA ARG A 29 -3.33 10.16 -1.56
C ARG A 29 -4.28 10.38 -0.38
N THR A 30 -4.07 9.66 0.72
CA THR A 30 -4.85 9.85 1.95
C THR A 30 -4.65 11.26 2.50
N ALA A 31 -3.41 11.74 2.60
CA ALA A 31 -3.14 13.10 3.08
C ALA A 31 -3.78 14.16 2.18
N GLN A 32 -3.65 14.00 0.85
CA GLN A 32 -4.28 14.90 -0.13
C GLN A 32 -5.81 14.95 0.04
N ALA A 33 -6.46 13.79 0.14
CA ALA A 33 -7.91 13.71 0.31
C ALA A 33 -8.38 14.34 1.63
N VAL A 34 -7.60 14.23 2.70
CA VAL A 34 -7.92 14.87 3.98
C VAL A 34 -7.80 16.39 3.86
N LEU A 35 -6.76 16.90 3.22
CA LEU A 35 -6.57 18.33 3.00
C LEU A 35 -7.67 18.91 2.10
N GLU A 36 -7.99 18.26 0.98
CA GLU A 36 -9.10 18.67 0.10
C GLU A 36 -10.43 18.76 0.86
N ARG A 37 -10.71 17.83 1.79
CA ARG A 37 -11.93 17.88 2.62
C ARG A 37 -11.96 19.06 3.58
N PHE A 38 -10.80 19.45 4.13
CA PHE A 38 -10.73 20.63 4.98
C PHE A 38 -10.93 21.93 4.19
N GLU A 39 -10.48 21.96 2.94
CA GLU A 39 -10.62 23.14 2.07
C GLU A 39 -12.01 23.27 1.45
N SER A 40 -12.61 22.17 0.99
CA SER A 40 -13.86 22.21 0.21
C SER A 40 -15.11 22.39 1.06
N GLY A 41 -15.06 22.03 2.35
CA GLY A 41 -16.23 22.04 3.26
C GLY A 41 -17.35 21.07 2.86
N THR A 42 -17.21 20.37 1.74
CA THR A 42 -18.18 19.39 1.22
C THR A 42 -17.94 18.01 1.80
N HIS A 43 -19.04 17.38 2.22
CA HIS A 43 -19.09 15.95 2.53
C HIS A 43 -19.29 15.15 1.24
N ASP A 44 -18.36 15.28 0.29
CA ASP A 44 -18.51 14.53 -0.95
C ASP A 44 -18.23 13.05 -0.72
N MET A 45 -19.16 12.27 -1.29
CA MET A 45 -19.30 10.83 -1.48
C MET A 45 -18.11 9.93 -1.10
N PRO A 46 -18.35 8.67 -0.72
CA PRO A 46 -17.28 7.74 -0.33
C PRO A 46 -16.21 7.62 -1.43
N MET A 47 -15.05 8.23 -1.18
CA MET A 47 -13.87 8.17 -2.05
C MET A 47 -13.26 6.76 -1.98
N ARG A 48 -13.19 6.09 -3.14
CA ARG A 48 -12.50 4.81 -3.30
C ARG A 48 -11.46 4.94 -4.40
N VAL A 49 -10.20 4.75 -4.04
CA VAL A 49 -9.08 4.81 -5.00
C VAL A 49 -8.27 3.52 -4.89
N GLY A 50 -8.14 2.81 -6.01
CA GLY A 50 -7.24 1.67 -6.12
C GLY A 50 -5.80 2.13 -6.33
N THR A 51 -4.89 1.73 -5.44
CA THR A 51 -3.45 2.02 -5.57
C THR A 51 -2.66 0.88 -6.21
N GLY A 52 -3.31 -0.27 -6.38
CA GLY A 52 -2.70 -1.49 -6.92
C GLY A 52 -1.66 -2.10 -5.98
N PHE A 53 -1.08 -3.21 -6.43
CA PHE A 53 -0.01 -3.92 -5.75
C PHE A 53 0.84 -4.66 -6.77
N SER A 54 1.98 -5.18 -6.31
CA SER A 54 2.84 -6.08 -7.07
C SER A 54 3.13 -7.33 -6.26
N ILE A 55 3.32 -8.46 -6.93
CA ILE A 55 3.78 -9.69 -6.28
C ILE A 55 5.30 -9.70 -6.36
N ILE A 56 5.96 -9.90 -5.23
CA ILE A 56 7.40 -10.12 -5.13
C ILE A 56 7.59 -11.62 -4.89
N ASP A 57 7.93 -12.32 -5.96
CA ASP A 57 8.29 -13.73 -5.90
C ASP A 57 9.76 -13.87 -5.46
N ARG A 58 9.99 -14.68 -4.44
CA ARG A 58 11.32 -14.99 -3.88
C ARG A 58 11.63 -16.50 -3.91
N GLY A 59 10.84 -17.27 -4.66
CA GLY A 59 10.95 -18.73 -4.69
C GLY A 59 10.03 -19.41 -3.69
N ARG A 60 10.20 -20.73 -3.55
CA ARG A 60 9.19 -21.65 -2.98
C ARG A 60 8.64 -21.18 -1.63
N ALA A 61 7.30 -21.11 -1.58
CA ALA A 61 6.48 -20.83 -0.40
C ALA A 61 6.52 -21.98 0.62
#